data_AF-S4Y799-F1
#
_entry.id   AF-S4Y799-F1
#
_cell.length_a   1.000
_cell.length_b   1.000
_cell.length_c   1.000
_cell.angle_alpha   90.00
_cell.angle_beta   90.00
_cell.angle_gamma   90.00
#
_symmetry.space_group_name_H-M   'P 1'
#
loop_
_entity.id
_entity.type
_entity.pdbx_description
1 polymer ?
#
loop_
_entity_poly.entity_id
_entity_poly.type
_entity_poly.pdbx_seq_one_letter_code
_entity_poly.pdbx_strand_id
1 'polypeptide(L)'
;MIVVTNRIPVAEGHEAEFEDRFKNRVHLVDRAPGFLRNEVHRPKPMKLDHATGAWSPDPDAQGFYEVKTWWRSMDDFIAWTRSPAFAEAHRNRAPKEMFAGPSKLDIHEVFLSTDLQG
;
A
#
# COMPACT_ATOMS: atom_id res chain seq x y z
N MET A 1 -10.46 12.69 6.86
CA MET A 1 -9.36 11.70 6.86
C MET A 1 -9.30 11.06 5.49
N ILE A 2 -8.10 10.79 4.98
CA ILE A 2 -7.90 10.13 3.69
C ILE A 2 -7.08 8.84 3.84
N VAL A 3 -7.24 7.95 2.88
CA VAL A 3 -6.37 6.78 2.67
C VAL A 3 -5.70 6.93 1.32
N VAL A 4 -4.38 6.86 1.31
CA VAL A 4 -3.58 6.78 0.10
C VAL A 4 -3.11 5.34 -0.05
N THR A 5 -3.51 4.67 -1.14
CA THR A 5 -3.12 3.31 -1.47
C THR A 5 -2.19 3.31 -2.68
N ASN A 6 -0.96 2.85 -2.51
CA ASN A 6 -0.08 2.53 -3.63
C ASN A 6 -0.22 1.05 -3.98
N ARG A 7 -0.79 0.76 -5.15
CA ARG A 7 -0.97 -0.60 -5.68
C ARG A 7 0.22 -0.96 -6.55
N ILE A 8 0.97 -1.96 -6.14
CA ILE A 8 2.27 -2.30 -6.71
C ILE A 8 2.21 -3.72 -7.29
N PRO A 9 2.31 -3.87 -8.63
CA PRO A 9 2.43 -5.18 -9.25
C PRO A 9 3.89 -5.66 -9.10
N VAL A 10 4.12 -6.56 -8.15
CA VAL A 10 5.43 -7.21 -7.96
C VAL A 10 5.54 -8.38 -8.93
N ALA A 11 6.69 -8.50 -9.59
CA ALA A 11 6.97 -9.62 -10.48
C ALA A 11 7.13 -10.92 -9.69
N GLU A 12 6.71 -12.04 -10.28
CA GLU A 12 6.80 -13.36 -9.65
C GLU A 12 8.25 -13.68 -9.28
N GLY A 13 8.45 -14.18 -8.05
CA GLY A 13 9.77 -14.51 -7.50
C GLY A 13 10.49 -13.34 -6.82
N HIS A 14 9.98 -12.11 -6.90
CA HIS A 14 10.55 -10.94 -6.24
C HIS A 14 9.86 -10.55 -4.92
N GLU A 15 8.86 -11.31 -4.48
CA GLU A 15 8.03 -10.99 -3.31
C GLU A 15 8.84 -10.85 -2.03
N ALA A 16 9.74 -11.80 -1.75
CA ALA A 16 10.56 -11.78 -0.54
C ALA A 16 11.49 -10.55 -0.49
N GLU A 17 12.16 -10.23 -1.60
CA GLU A 17 13.02 -9.05 -1.70
C GLU A 17 12.20 -7.77 -1.54
N PHE A 18 11.01 -7.72 -2.15
CA PHE A 18 10.09 -6.60 -2.03
C PHE A 18 9.67 -6.37 -0.56
N GLU A 19 9.26 -7.43 0.14
CA GLU A 19 8.84 -7.33 1.54
C GLU A 19 9.98 -6.88 2.47
N ASP A 20 11.19 -7.37 2.28
CA ASP A 20 12.34 -6.97 3.08
C ASP A 20 12.72 -5.52 2.85
N ARG A 21 12.54 -4.99 1.64
CA ARG A 21 12.66 -3.55 1.37
C ARG A 21 11.65 -2.73 2.15
N PHE A 22 10.42 -3.22 2.36
CA PHE A 22 9.38 -2.51 3.12
C PHE A 22 9.62 -2.53 4.63
N LYS A 23 9.99 -3.69 5.20
CA LYS A 23 10.28 -3.81 6.65
C LYS A 23 11.32 -2.80 7.12
N ASN A 24 12.33 -2.52 6.29
CA ASN A 24 13.40 -1.57 6.59
C ASN A 24 13.02 -0.08 6.43
N ARG A 25 11.80 0.24 5.94
CA ARG A 25 11.37 1.61 5.62
C ARG A 25 10.19 2.13 6.44
N VAL A 26 9.49 1.25 7.16
CA VAL A 26 8.18 1.55 7.80
C VAL A 26 8.23 2.81 8.67
N HIS A 27 9.33 3.08 9.36
CA HIS A 27 9.36 4.10 10.42
C HIS A 27 9.60 5.56 9.97
N LEU A 28 9.83 5.81 8.68
CA LEU A 28 10.13 7.17 8.21
C LEU A 28 8.86 8.04 8.03
N VAL A 29 7.70 7.41 7.81
CA VAL A 29 6.42 8.12 7.69
C VAL A 29 5.76 8.38 9.05
N ASP A 30 6.04 7.54 10.04
CA ASP A 30 5.38 7.51 11.35
C ASP A 30 5.49 8.83 12.14
N ARG A 31 6.49 9.66 11.82
CA ARG A 31 6.74 10.95 12.50
C ARG A 31 6.13 12.15 11.79
N ALA A 32 5.52 11.96 10.62
CA ALA A 32 4.96 13.05 9.85
C ALA A 32 3.70 13.62 10.53
N PRO A 33 3.55 14.96 10.62
CA PRO A 33 2.30 15.56 11.05
C PRO A 33 1.13 15.03 10.22
N GLY A 34 0.04 14.67 10.87
CA GLY A 34 -1.16 14.18 10.19
C GLY A 34 -1.17 12.70 9.86
N PHE A 35 -0.03 12.01 9.95
CA PHE A 35 0.02 10.57 9.76
C PHE A 35 -0.74 9.84 10.88
N LEU A 36 -1.47 8.80 10.51
CA LEU A 36 -2.28 8.00 11.43
C LEU A 36 -1.86 6.54 11.47
N ARG A 37 -1.65 5.93 10.29
CA ARG A 37 -1.38 4.49 10.17
C ARG A 37 -0.73 4.15 8.83
N ASN A 38 0.14 3.15 8.82
CA ASN A 38 0.66 2.51 7.62
C ASN A 38 0.35 1.00 7.65
N GLU A 39 -0.10 0.46 6.52
CA GLU A 39 -0.39 -0.96 6.34
C GLU A 39 0.23 -1.43 5.02
N VAL A 40 0.84 -2.62 5.03
CA VAL A 40 1.33 -3.28 3.81
C VAL A 40 0.56 -4.59 3.66
N HIS A 41 -0.23 -4.69 2.61
CA HIS A 41 -1.07 -5.85 2.33
C HIS A 41 -0.43 -6.71 1.25
N ARG A 42 -0.30 -8.00 1.53
CA ARG A 42 0.08 -9.00 0.52
C ARG A 42 -1.13 -9.30 -0.38
N PRO A 43 -0.93 -9.48 -1.69
CA PRO A 43 -1.98 -9.98 -2.55
C PRO A 43 -2.37 -11.40 -2.15
N LYS A 44 -3.67 -11.67 -2.16
CA LYS A 44 -4.22 -13.02 -2.05
C LYS A 44 -5.46 -13.11 -2.95
N PRO A 45 -5.28 -13.28 -4.27
CA PRO A 45 -6.40 -13.39 -5.19
C PRO A 45 -7.24 -14.63 -4.86
N MET A 46 -8.54 -14.43 -4.72
CA MET A 46 -9.51 -15.46 -4.39
C MET A 46 -10.73 -15.28 -5.28
N LYS A 47 -11.33 -16.38 -5.71
CA LYS A 47 -12.60 -16.38 -6.45
C LYS A 47 -13.70 -17.03 -5.63
N LEU A 48 -14.89 -16.47 -5.74
CA LEU A 48 -16.12 -16.99 -5.16
C LEU A 48 -16.86 -17.82 -6.20
N ASP A 49 -17.17 -19.06 -5.86
CA ASP A 49 -18.18 -19.82 -6.57
C ASP A 49 -19.57 -19.36 -6.10
N HIS A 50 -20.33 -18.72 -6.98
CA HIS A 50 -21.66 -18.20 -6.66
C HIS A 50 -22.73 -19.28 -6.49
N ALA A 51 -22.52 -20.49 -7.00
CA ALA A 51 -23.47 -21.59 -6.84
C ALA A 51 -23.28 -22.29 -5.49
N THR A 52 -22.04 -22.43 -5.03
CA THR A 52 -21.72 -23.17 -3.80
C THR A 52 -21.39 -22.28 -2.61
N GLY A 53 -21.05 -21.01 -2.85
CA GLY A 53 -20.55 -20.06 -1.84
C GLY A 53 -19.10 -20.31 -1.42
N ALA A 54 -18.39 -21.25 -2.08
CA ALA A 54 -17.03 -21.60 -1.73
C ALA A 54 -16.00 -20.57 -2.26
N TRP A 55 -14.95 -20.34 -1.49
CA TRP A 55 -13.80 -19.52 -1.90
C TRP A 55 -12.61 -20.43 -2.24
N SER A 56 -11.93 -20.17 -3.36
CA SER A 56 -10.69 -20.84 -3.73
C SER A 56 -9.65 -19.84 -4.22
N PRO A 57 -8.34 -20.17 -4.20
CA PRO A 57 -7.33 -19.37 -4.88
C PRO A 57 -7.72 -19.11 -6.33
N ASP A 58 -7.43 -17.90 -6.82
CA ASP A 58 -7.63 -17.54 -8.22
C ASP A 58 -6.26 -17.30 -8.90
N PRO A 59 -5.67 -18.32 -9.55
CA PRO A 59 -4.34 -18.20 -10.14
C PRO A 59 -4.32 -17.30 -11.39
N ASP A 60 -5.48 -17.03 -11.99
CA ASP A 60 -5.61 -16.23 -13.21
C ASP A 60 -5.77 -14.72 -12.91
N ALA A 61 -6.02 -14.37 -11.64
CA ALA A 61 -6.19 -12.99 -11.22
C ALA A 61 -4.85 -12.33 -10.84
N GLN A 62 -4.60 -11.15 -11.40
CA GLN A 62 -3.43 -10.35 -11.02
C GLN A 62 -3.54 -9.86 -9.57
N GLY A 63 -2.59 -10.26 -8.73
CA GLY A 63 -2.39 -9.71 -7.39
C GLY A 63 -1.63 -8.38 -7.40
N PHE A 64 -1.94 -7.52 -6.43
CA PHE A 64 -1.15 -6.31 -6.15
C PHE A 64 -0.81 -6.24 -4.68
N TYR A 65 0.43 -5.90 -4.36
CA TYR A 65 0.75 -5.40 -3.03
C TYR A 65 0.10 -4.04 -2.85
N GLU A 66 -0.43 -3.76 -1.66
CA GLU A 66 -0.99 -2.46 -1.34
C GLU A 66 -0.27 -1.85 -0.15
N VAL A 67 0.34 -0.69 -0.36
CA VAL A 67 0.87 0.14 0.72
C VAL A 67 -0.15 1.22 1.01
N LYS A 68 -0.82 1.13 2.15
CA LYS A 68 -1.86 2.07 2.57
C LYS A 68 -1.33 2.98 3.66
N THR A 69 -1.46 4.28 3.47
CA THR A 69 -1.18 5.27 4.50
C THR A 69 -2.43 6.10 4.79
N TRP A 70 -2.73 6.27 6.07
CA TRP A 70 -3.90 6.99 6.57
C TRP A 70 -3.46 8.34 7.11
N TRP A 71 -4.19 9.39 6.72
CA TRP A 71 -3.84 10.77 7.04
C TRP A 71 -5.05 11.56 7.50
N ARG A 72 -4.85 12.45 8.48
CA ARG A 72 -5.91 13.37 8.96
C ARG A 72 -6.50 14.19 7.81
N SER A 73 -5.65 14.71 6.92
CA SER A 73 -6.04 15.51 5.77
C SER A 73 -5.18 15.21 4.53
N MET A 74 -5.63 15.69 3.36
CA MET A 74 -4.84 15.66 2.13
C MET A 74 -3.62 16.59 2.20
N ASP A 75 -3.74 17.72 2.89
CA ASP A 75 -2.64 18.67 3.05
C ASP A 75 -1.48 18.08 3.85
N ASP A 76 -1.77 17.30 4.89
CA ASP A 76 -0.75 16.58 5.66
C ASP A 76 0.04 15.60 4.78
N PHE A 77 -0.68 14.83 3.93
CA PHE A 77 -0.05 13.93 2.97
C PHE A 77 0.83 14.69 1.98
N ILE A 78 0.31 15.78 1.38
CA ILE A 78 1.07 16.62 0.44
C ILE A 78 2.33 17.18 1.11
N ALA A 79 2.22 17.69 2.35
CA ALA A 79 3.35 18.21 3.10
C ALA A 79 4.42 17.13 3.32
N TRP A 80 4.01 15.90 3.66
CA TRP A 80 4.93 14.77 3.77
C TRP A 80 5.64 14.46 2.44
N THR A 81 4.94 14.43 1.30
CA THR A 81 5.57 14.13 -0.01
C THR A 81 6.66 15.13 -0.41
N ARG A 82 6.63 16.35 0.16
CA ARG A 82 7.62 17.41 -0.07
C ARG A 82 8.75 17.41 0.95
N SER A 83 8.71 16.52 1.94
CA SER A 83 9.67 16.48 3.05
C SER A 83 10.97 15.74 2.70
N PRO A 84 12.08 16.04 3.40
CA PRO A 84 13.31 15.24 3.29
C PRO A 84 13.12 13.77 3.67
N ALA A 85 12.23 13.49 4.63
CA ALA A 85 11.91 12.12 5.06
C ALA A 85 11.30 11.29 3.92
N PHE A 86 10.43 11.89 3.11
CA PHE A 86 9.90 11.24 1.90
C PHE A 86 11.01 10.96 0.90
N ALA A 87 11.88 11.94 0.62
CA ALA A 87 13.00 11.77 -0.30
C ALA A 87 13.95 10.66 0.16
N GLU A 88 14.19 10.54 1.47
CA GLU A 88 15.00 9.47 2.06
C GLU A 88 14.35 8.10 1.92
N ALA A 89 13.07 7.96 2.26
CA ALA A 89 12.32 6.70 2.11
C ALA A 89 12.27 6.20 0.65
N HIS A 90 12.38 7.11 -0.31
CA HIS A 90 12.37 6.83 -1.75
C HIS A 90 13.74 6.91 -2.43
N ARG A 91 14.82 7.12 -1.67
CA ARG A 91 16.19 7.24 -2.22
C ARG A 91 16.66 5.95 -2.88
N ASN A 92 16.38 4.81 -2.23
CA ASN A 92 16.77 3.49 -2.71
C ASN A 92 15.68 2.93 -3.63
N ARG A 93 15.73 3.30 -4.90
CA ARG A 93 14.82 2.75 -5.92
C ARG A 93 15.00 1.25 -6.04
N ALA A 94 13.89 0.53 -6.15
CA ALA A 94 13.92 -0.89 -6.48
C ALA A 94 14.33 -1.08 -7.95
N PRO A 95 14.98 -2.22 -8.28
CA PRO A 95 15.26 -2.60 -9.66
C PRO A 95 13.94 -2.65 -10.45
N LYS A 96 13.98 -2.34 -11.75
CA LYS A 96 12.76 -2.28 -12.56
C LYS A 96 12.12 -3.66 -12.69
N GLU A 97 12.95 -4.69 -12.69
CA GLU A 97 12.61 -6.11 -12.85
C GLU A 97 11.78 -6.63 -11.67
N MET A 98 11.86 -5.97 -10.49
CA MET A 98 11.01 -6.29 -9.35
C MET A 98 9.52 -6.03 -9.62
N PHE A 99 9.19 -5.23 -10.64
CA PHE A 99 7.81 -4.82 -10.91
C PHE A 99 7.32 -5.36 -12.24
N ALA A 100 6.13 -5.97 -12.23
CA ALA A 100 5.45 -6.44 -13.44
C ALA A 100 4.75 -5.30 -14.22
N GLY A 101 4.84 -4.06 -13.71
CA GLY A 101 4.24 -2.88 -14.33
C GLY A 101 4.36 -1.63 -13.46
N PRO A 102 3.81 -0.49 -13.89
CA PRO A 102 3.79 0.72 -13.08
C PRO A 102 2.87 0.54 -11.86
N SER A 103 3.27 1.13 -10.74
CA SER A 103 2.38 1.23 -9.58
C SER A 103 1.26 2.25 -9.84
N LYS A 104 0.09 2.03 -9.23
CA LYS A 104 -1.05 2.94 -9.31
C LYS A 104 -1.39 3.48 -7.92
N LEU A 105 -1.47 4.81 -7.81
CA LEU A 105 -1.89 5.47 -6.58
C LEU A 105 -3.40 5.73 -6.63
N ASP A 106 -4.12 5.23 -5.63
CA ASP A 106 -5.54 5.51 -5.41
C ASP A 106 -5.69 6.29 -4.09
N ILE A 107 -6.45 7.40 -4.11
CA ILE A 107 -6.70 8.24 -2.93
C ILE A 107 -8.19 8.26 -2.65
N HIS A 108 -8.57 7.96 -1.42
CA HIS A 108 -9.96 7.93 -0.99
C HIS A 108 -10.16 8.82 0.23
N GLU A 109 -11.30 9.50 0.28
CA GLU A 109 -11.82 10.08 1.52
C GLU A 109 -12.55 8.99 2.31
N VAL A 110 -12.29 8.95 3.62
CA VAL A 110 -13.00 8.04 4.52
C VAL A 110 -14.26 8.74 4.99
N PHE A 111 -15.36 8.43 4.32
CA PHE A 111 -16.69 8.95 4.63
C PHE A 111 -17.29 8.32 5.88
N LEU A 112 -17.04 7.04 6.12
CA LEU A 112 -17.55 6.29 7.28
C LEU A 112 -16.51 5.28 7.76
N SER A 113 -16.36 5.15 9.07
CA SER A 113 -15.52 4.14 9.72
C SER A 113 -16.13 3.78 11.08
N THR A 114 -16.14 2.49 11.41
CA THR A 114 -16.62 1.98 12.70
C THR A 114 -15.51 1.93 13.75
N ASP A 115 -14.26 1.89 13.34
CA ASP A 115 -13.05 1.86 14.18
C ASP A 115 -12.57 3.26 14.61
N LEU A 116 -13.13 4.32 14.02
CA LEU A 116 -12.83 5.72 14.37
C LEU A 116 -13.97 6.42 15.12
N GLN A 117 -14.90 5.67 15.70
CA GLN A 117 -15.86 6.23 16.65
C GLN A 117 -15.12 6.59 17.95
N GLY A 118 -14.86 7.88 18.12
CA GLY A 118 -14.70 8.51 19.43
C GLY A 118 -16.06 8.85 20.03
#